data_AF-A0A2M8ITM5-F1
#
_entry.id   AF-A0A2M8ITM5-F1
#
_cell.length_a   1.000
_cell.length_b   1.000
_cell.length_c   1.000
_cell.angle_alpha   90.00
_cell.angle_beta   90.00
_cell.angle_gamma   90.00
#
_symmetry.space_group_name_H-M   'P 1'
#
loop_
_entity.id
_entity.type
_entity.pdbx_description
1 polymer ?
#
loop_
_entity_poly.entity_id
_entity_poly.type
_entity_poly.pdbx_seq_one_letter_code
_entity_poly.pdbx_strand_id
1 'polypeptide(L)' 'MISLTSPIETWAHRVPAGAKLAALSVATVGLFLLDDPVSLGVAVLAVAALTLTGGRDFTRAAA' A
#
# COMPACT_ATOMS: atom_id res chain seq x y z
N MET A 1 -6.49 20.82 -9.78
CA MET A 1 -6.27 19.37 -9.64
C MET A 1 -6.62 19.00 -8.21
N ILE A 2 -7.54 18.06 -8.03
CA ILE A 2 -7.68 17.32 -6.77
C ILE A 2 -6.29 16.73 -6.47
N SER A 3 -5.74 17.00 -5.29
CA SER A 3 -4.35 16.68 -4.93
C SER A 3 -3.95 15.24 -5.27
N LEU A 4 -2.79 15.05 -5.93
CA LEU A 4 -2.20 13.72 -6.22
C LEU A 4 -1.59 13.05 -4.98
N THR A 5 -1.58 13.75 -3.85
CA THR A 5 -1.07 13.27 -2.57
C THR A 5 -2.16 13.30 -1.52
N SER A 6 -2.13 12.33 -0.61
CA SER A 6 -2.99 12.33 0.58
C SER A 6 -2.79 13.64 1.37
N PRO A 7 -3.86 14.29 1.85
CA PRO A 7 -3.73 15.43 2.77
C PRO A 7 -3.25 14.99 4.16
N ILE A 8 -3.38 13.70 4.48
CA ILE A 8 -2.90 13.10 5.73
C ILE A 8 -1.44 12.70 5.52
N GLU A 9 -0.52 13.39 6.19
CA GLU A 9 0.91 13.07 6.17
C GLU A 9 1.18 11.75 6.91
N THR A 10 1.99 10.89 6.29
CA THR A 10 2.42 9.59 6.82
C THR A 10 3.92 9.44 6.65
N TRP A 11 4.53 8.48 7.33
CA TRP A 11 5.97 8.19 7.17
C TRP A 11 6.35 7.92 5.70
N ALA A 12 5.43 7.33 4.93
CA ALA A 12 5.63 7.02 3.53
C ALA A 12 5.81 8.28 2.67
N HIS A 13 5.38 9.47 3.09
CA HIS A 13 5.60 10.71 2.34
C HIS A 13 7.10 11.02 2.15
N ARG A 14 7.94 10.60 3.10
CA ARG A 14 9.39 10.77 3.03
C ARG A 14 10.11 9.75 2.12
N VAL A 15 9.41 8.70 1.71
CA VAL A 15 9.98 7.68 0.82
C VAL A 15 9.97 8.20 -0.63
N PRO A 16 11.09 8.11 -1.36
CA PRO A 16 11.17 8.53 -2.76
C PRO A 16 10.09 7.88 -3.62
N ALA A 17 9.50 8.64 -4.54
CA ALA A 17 8.44 8.14 -5.42
C ALA A 17 8.88 6.90 -6.21
N GLY A 18 10.10 6.90 -6.76
CA GLY A 18 10.63 5.76 -7.52
C GLY A 18 10.66 4.45 -6.71
N ALA A 19 11.02 4.51 -5.43
CA ALA A 19 11.04 3.33 -4.56
C ALA A 19 9.62 2.77 -4.34
N LYS A 20 8.63 3.64 -4.13
CA LYS A 20 7.21 3.23 -4.01
C LYS A 20 6.71 2.57 -5.29
N LEU A 21 7.02 3.17 -6.44
CA LEU A 21 6.60 2.67 -7.75
C LEU A 21 7.28 1.34 -8.07
N ALA A 22 8.57 1.19 -7.80
CA ALA A 22 9.28 -0.08 -7.98
C ALA A 22 8.69 -1.19 -7.08
N ALA A 23 8.44 -0.88 -5.80
CA ALA A 23 7.78 -1.82 -4.90
C ALA A 23 6.38 -2.22 -5.38
N LEU A 24 5.60 -1.25 -5.87
CA LEU A 24 4.28 -1.50 -6.45
C LEU A 24 4.36 -2.39 -7.70
N SER A 25 5.31 -2.15 -8.60
CA SER A 25 5.53 -2.99 -9.78
C SER A 25 5.89 -4.42 -9.41
N VAL A 26 6.81 -4.62 -8.46
CA VAL A 26 7.22 -5.95 -7.98
C VAL A 26 6.04 -6.66 -7.30
N ALA A 27 5.31 -5.97 -6.43
CA ALA A 27 4.13 -6.53 -5.78
C ALA A 27 3.06 -6.93 -6.79
N THR A 28 2.85 -6.12 -7.83
CA THR A 28 1.88 -6.42 -8.90
C THR A 28 2.27 -7.68 -9.65
N VAL A 29 3.52 -7.78 -10.13
CA VAL A 29 3.99 -9.00 -10.81
C VAL A 29 3.89 -10.21 -9.88
N GLY A 30 4.31 -10.06 -8.63
CA GLY A 30 4.23 -11.12 -7.61
C GLY A 30 2.81 -11.62 -7.40
N LEU A 31 1.82 -10.72 -7.28
CA LEU A 31 0.41 -11.06 -7.12
C LEU A 31 -0.14 -11.87 -8.31
N PHE A 32 0.25 -11.52 -9.54
CA PHE A 32 -0.18 -12.24 -10.75
C PHE A 32 0.42 -13.65 -10.88
N LEU A 33 1.44 -13.98 -10.08
CA LEU A 33 2.03 -15.31 -10.02
C LEU A 33 1.40 -16.19 -8.92
N LEU A 34 0.45 -15.65 -8.14
CA LEU A 34 -0.21 -16.40 -7.07
C LEU A 34 -1.54 -16.99 -7.58
N ASP A 35 -1.71 -18.30 -7.45
CA ASP A 35 -2.90 -19.03 -7.89
C ASP A 35 -3.72 -19.61 -6.73
N ASP A 36 -3.30 -19.41 -5.48
CA ASP A 36 -3.95 -19.97 -4.31
C ASP A 36 -4.56 -18.90 -3.39
N PRO A 37 -5.72 -19.18 -2.78
CA PRO A 37 -6.45 -18.20 -1.96
C PRO A 37 -5.71 -17.85 -0.66
N VAL A 38 -4.82 -18.71 -0.16
CA VAL A 38 -4.10 -18.45 1.09
C VAL A 38 -3.05 -17.38 0.87
N SER A 39 -2.24 -17.49 -0.19
CA SER A 39 -1.23 -16.50 -0.56
C SER A 39 -1.84 -15.14 -0.88
N LEU A 40 -2.99 -15.12 -1.58
CA LEU A 40 -3.76 -13.90 -1.81
C LEU A 40 -4.29 -13.30 -0.50
N GLY A 41 -4.77 -14.14 0.44
CA GLY A 41 -5.16 -13.70 1.78
C GLY A 41 -4.02 -13.05 2.55
N VAL A 42 -2.81 -13.60 2.47
CA VAL A 42 -1.60 -13.01 3.07
C VAL A 42 -1.31 -11.63 2.45
N ALA A 43 -1.44 -11.49 1.14
CA ALA A 43 -1.22 -10.20 0.48
C ALA A 43 -2.24 -9.13 0.93
N VAL A 44 -3.51 -9.51 1.12
CA VAL A 44 -4.54 -8.61 1.69
C VAL A 44 -4.14 -8.17 3.10
N LEU A 45 -3.71 -9.10 3.96
CA LEU A 45 -3.24 -8.78 5.31
C LEU A 45 -2.01 -7.87 5.29
N ALA A 46 -1.10 -8.05 4.34
CA ALA A 46 0.06 -7.19 4.17
C ALA A 46 -0.34 -5.75 3.80
N VAL A 47 -1.31 -5.58 2.89
CA VAL A 47 -1.85 -4.26 2.53
C VAL A 47 -2.55 -3.62 3.73
N ALA A 48 -3.39 -4.37 4.45
CA ALA A 48 -4.06 -3.88 5.65
C ALA A 48 -3.03 -3.43 6.71
N ALA A 49 -1.99 -4.23 6.96
CA ALA A 49 -0.92 -3.89 7.88
C ALA A 49 -0.18 -2.62 7.44
N LEU A 50 0.14 -2.48 6.14
CA LEU A 50 0.77 -1.28 5.60
C LEU A 50 -0.10 -0.04 5.80
N THR A 51 -1.41 -0.14 5.55
CA THR A 51 -2.37 0.94 5.81
C THR A 51 -2.38 1.32 7.30
N LEU A 52 -2.35 0.34 8.21
CA LEU A 52 -2.28 0.58 9.66
C LEU A 52 -1.02 1.36 10.08
N THR A 53 0.11 1.19 9.39
CA THR A 53 1.32 1.98 9.68
C THR A 53 1.17 3.47 9.35
N GLY A 54 0.19 3.85 8.54
CA GLY A 54 -0.12 5.25 8.21
C GLY A 54 -0.80 6.02 9.35
N GLY A 55 -1.23 5.34 10.42
CA GLY A 55 -1.92 5.94 11.56
C GLY A 55 -3.44 5.92 11.44
N ARG A 56 -4.13 6.24 12.55
CA ARG A 56 -5.59 6.08 12.67
C ARG A 56 -6.37 6.91 11.65
N ASP A 57 -6.00 8.16 11.46
CA ASP A 57 -6.72 9.05 10.53
C ASP A 57 -6.57 8.57 9.08
N PHE A 58 -5.35 8.14 8.70
CA PHE A 58 -5.10 7.55 7.39
C PHE A 58 -5.90 6.25 7.20
N THR A 59 -5.91 5.36 8.19
CA THR A 59 -6.67 4.10 8.11
C THR A 59 -8.16 4.33 7.99
N ARG A 60 -8.70 5.34 8.68
CA ARG A 60 -10.11 5.68 8.63
C ARG A 60 -10.50 6.27 7.27
N ALA A 61 -9.59 7.01 6.63
CA ALA A 61 -9.81 7.54 5.29
C ALA A 61 -9.65 6.50 4.17
N ALA A 62 -8.96 5.39 4.45
CA ALA A 62 -8.73 4.29 3.50
C ALA A 62 -9.85 3.23 3.48
N ALA A 63 -10.76 3.26 4.46
CA ALA A 63 -11.92 2.38 4.57
C ALA A 63 -13.17 3.00 3.94
#